data_AF-A0A956Y261-F1
#
_entry.id   AF-A0A956Y261-F1
#
_cell.length_a   1.000
_cell.length_b   1.000
_cell.length_c   1.000
_cell.angle_alpha   90.00
_cell.angle_beta   90.00
_cell.angle_gamma   90.00
#
_symmetry.space_group_name_H-M   'P 1'
#
loop_
_entity.id
_entity.type
_entity.pdbx_description
1 polymer ?
#
loop_
_entity_poly.entity_id
_entity_poly.type
_entity_poly.pdbx_seq_one_letter_code
_entity_poly.pdbx_strand_id
1 'polypeptide(L)'
;MGTYGRVGGRRRGNAAWQWLIIGFFPGLLCGGLVVFGLVLSGVLQGFATGPTPTPPPPEQIVQIVTATVDPNMPTTTPMVITATSEPTDEVSDAVMIQQTPTEVAAEPTVSTPEPTQAGVDTSALTPQNVIPTVPVDTTGTTVVVPPELANNVTRLISIPGGTYRMGTTVSEIQDAVTQCLTRDGGNCLIADGEDSTPQVEVQISDFQMEQTEVTFGQYVQFLNYLRSSQGQNHLTGCGGFICIQTLNERPSDSGGVIIFDGANYEAPTTITNFPVYAVSWYGAKAYCEAIGR
;
A
#
# COMPACT_ATOMS: atom_id res chain seq x y z
N MET A 1 -30.07 0.78 74.75
CA MET A 1 -30.84 2.00 74.44
C MET A 1 -29.83 3.09 74.11
N GLY A 2 -29.57 3.31 72.81
CA GLY A 2 -28.63 4.31 72.31
C GLY A 2 -29.37 5.29 71.41
N THR A 3 -29.41 6.54 71.85
CA THR A 3 -30.19 7.64 71.27
C THR A 3 -29.44 8.23 70.06
N TYR A 4 -30.02 8.15 68.86
CA TYR A 4 -29.48 8.84 67.69
C TYR A 4 -29.99 10.28 67.63
N GLY A 5 -29.07 11.23 67.78
CA GLY A 5 -29.31 12.65 67.60
C GLY A 5 -29.47 13.04 66.13
N ARG A 6 -30.56 13.73 65.84
CA ARG A 6 -30.95 14.29 64.54
C ARG A 6 -30.07 15.51 64.23
N VAL A 7 -29.34 15.52 63.12
CA VAL A 7 -28.65 16.72 62.62
C VAL A 7 -29.30 17.15 61.30
N GLY A 8 -30.25 18.08 61.41
CA GLY A 8 -30.78 18.86 60.29
C GLY A 8 -30.18 20.26 60.33
N GLY A 9 -29.32 20.59 59.36
CA GLY A 9 -28.70 21.90 59.22
C GLY A 9 -28.93 22.47 57.81
N ARG A 10 -29.78 23.50 57.72
CA ARG A 10 -30.08 24.30 56.52
C ARG A 10 -28.80 24.80 55.84
N ARG A 11 -28.60 24.46 54.56
CA ARG A 11 -27.54 25.04 53.72
C ARG A 11 -28.03 26.34 53.07
N ARG A 12 -27.36 27.46 53.38
CA ARG A 12 -27.54 28.79 52.78
C ARG A 12 -26.89 28.84 51.39
N GLY A 13 -27.63 29.31 50.39
CA GLY A 13 -27.29 29.27 48.96
C GLY A 13 -26.32 30.35 48.44
N ASN A 14 -25.16 30.55 49.08
CA ASN A 14 -24.16 31.53 48.61
C ASN A 14 -22.84 30.93 48.11
N ALA A 15 -22.65 29.61 48.16
CA ALA A 15 -21.38 28.98 47.77
C ALA A 15 -21.17 28.90 46.24
N ALA A 16 -22.24 28.85 45.44
CA ALA A 16 -22.13 28.67 44.00
C ALA A 16 -21.53 29.88 43.26
N TRP A 17 -21.80 31.10 43.74
CA TRP A 17 -21.31 32.32 43.09
C TRP A 17 -19.80 32.54 43.31
N GLN A 18 -19.27 32.03 44.42
CA GLN A 18 -17.86 32.17 44.77
C GLN A 18 -16.94 31.29 43.89
N TRP A 19 -17.43 30.12 43.44
CA TRP A 19 -16.70 29.26 42.51
C TRP A 19 -16.67 29.79 41.07
N LEU A 20 -17.69 30.55 40.65
CA LEU A 20 -17.79 31.10 39.30
C LEU A 20 -16.74 32.20 39.07
N ILE A 21 -16.47 33.03 40.08
CA ILE A 21 -15.46 34.09 39.98
C ILE A 21 -14.04 33.51 40.01
N ILE A 22 -13.79 32.46 40.81
CA ILE A 22 -12.46 31.86 40.90
C ILE A 22 -12.11 31.07 39.62
N GLY A 23 -13.09 30.47 38.94
CA GLY A 23 -12.85 29.72 37.70
C GLY A 23 -12.75 30.55 36.43
N PHE A 24 -13.50 31.66 36.32
CA PHE A 24 -13.66 32.39 35.05
C PHE A 24 -12.47 33.31 34.71
N PHE A 25 -11.90 34.00 35.71
CA PHE A 25 -10.84 34.99 35.47
C PHE A 25 -9.46 34.41 35.12
N PRO A 26 -8.98 33.29 35.72
CA PRO A 26 -7.67 32.75 35.37
C PRO A 26 -7.65 32.09 33.99
N GLY A 27 -8.77 31.47 33.57
CA GLY A 27 -8.88 30.77 32.29
C GLY A 27 -8.85 31.72 31.09
N LEU A 28 -9.58 32.84 31.17
CA LEU A 28 -9.61 33.83 30.09
C LEU A 28 -8.28 34.58 29.92
N LEU A 29 -7.57 34.82 31.03
CA LEU A 29 -6.31 35.56 31.00
C LEU A 29 -5.17 34.71 30.41
N CYS A 30 -5.16 33.40 30.69
CA CYS A 30 -4.18 32.49 30.10
C CYS A 30 -4.44 32.24 28.60
N GLY A 31 -5.70 31.99 28.22
CA GLY A 31 -6.06 31.81 26.80
C GLY A 31 -5.82 33.07 25.96
N GLY A 32 -6.12 34.25 26.51
CA GLY A 32 -5.89 35.52 25.82
C GLY A 32 -4.41 35.80 25.53
N LEU A 33 -3.50 35.45 26.45
CA LEU A 33 -2.06 35.63 26.24
C LEU A 33 -1.49 34.71 25.15
N VAL A 34 -2.00 33.48 25.03
CA VAL A 34 -1.57 32.55 23.97
C VAL A 34 -2.02 33.06 22.59
N VAL A 35 -3.27 33.49 22.46
CA VAL A 35 -3.79 34.04 21.19
C VAL A 35 -3.05 35.33 20.83
N PHE A 36 -2.84 36.24 21.78
CA PHE A 36 -2.11 37.48 21.55
C PHE A 36 -0.65 37.23 21.16
N GLY A 37 0.01 36.23 21.76
CA GLY A 37 1.34 35.78 21.37
C GLY A 37 1.42 35.24 19.94
N LEU A 38 0.42 34.45 19.52
CA LEU A 38 0.34 33.92 18.15
C LEU A 38 0.04 34.98 17.08
N VAL A 39 -0.69 36.05 17.44
CA VAL A 39 -0.90 37.20 16.55
C VAL A 39 0.39 38.00 16.40
N LEU A 40 1.10 38.27 17.49
CA LEU A 40 2.35 39.04 17.45
C LEU A 40 3.51 38.29 16.78
N SER A 41 3.54 36.96 16.85
CA SER A 41 4.57 36.14 16.19
C SER A 41 4.34 35.96 14.69
N GLY A 42 3.27 36.52 14.12
CA GLY A 42 2.98 36.45 12.69
C GLY A 42 2.50 35.08 12.19
N VAL A 43 2.32 34.09 13.08
CA VAL A 43 1.84 32.74 12.74
C VAL A 43 0.46 32.77 12.08
N LEU A 44 -0.36 33.78 12.39
CA LEU A 44 -1.69 33.94 11.82
C LEU A 44 -1.72 34.75 10.50
N GLN A 45 -0.58 35.24 9.99
CA GLN A 45 -0.54 36.00 8.72
C GLN A 45 -0.62 35.11 7.47
N GLY A 46 -0.55 33.78 7.61
CA GLY A 46 -0.58 32.82 6.49
C GLY A 46 -1.96 32.54 5.88
N PHE A 47 -3.06 33.06 6.43
CA PHE A 47 -4.42 32.76 5.97
C PHE A 47 -4.99 33.76 4.94
N ALA A 48 -4.20 34.73 4.48
CA ALA A 48 -4.64 35.81 3.59
C ALA A 48 -4.14 35.72 2.14
N THR A 49 -3.57 34.59 1.70
CA THR A 49 -3.15 34.42 0.31
C THR A 49 -4.30 33.88 -0.54
N GLY A 50 -4.72 34.65 -1.53
CA GLY A 50 -5.78 34.31 -2.49
C GLY A 50 -5.50 33.04 -3.32
N PRO A 51 -6.47 32.63 -4.15
CA PRO A 51 -6.40 31.36 -4.88
C PRO A 51 -5.19 31.32 -5.81
N THR A 52 -4.35 30.31 -5.60
CA THR A 52 -3.21 29.97 -6.45
C THR A 52 -3.70 29.69 -7.87
N PRO A 53 -3.08 30.24 -8.93
CA PRO A 53 -3.47 29.95 -10.30
C PRO A 53 -3.29 28.46 -10.60
N THR A 54 -4.36 27.82 -11.07
CA THR A 54 -4.37 26.42 -11.49
C THR A 54 -3.38 26.22 -12.64
N PRO A 55 -2.42 25.29 -12.53
CA PRO A 55 -1.53 24.99 -13.64
C PRO A 55 -2.32 24.43 -14.84
N PRO A 56 -1.93 24.75 -16.09
CA PRO A 56 -2.57 24.20 -17.27
C PRO A 56 -2.40 22.68 -17.34
N PRO A 57 -3.38 21.96 -17.92
CA PRO A 57 -3.35 20.51 -18.02
C PRO A 57 -2.14 20.04 -18.85
N PRO A 58 -1.53 18.90 -18.49
CA PRO A 58 -0.37 18.37 -19.19
C PRO A 58 -0.74 17.97 -20.62
N GLU A 59 0.04 18.48 -21.57
CA GLU A 59 -0.07 18.18 -23.00
C GLU A 59 0.44 16.76 -23.26
N GLN A 60 -0.45 15.84 -23.67
CA GLN A 60 -0.07 14.47 -23.99
C GLN A 60 0.54 14.39 -25.39
N ILE A 61 1.85 14.11 -25.46
CA ILE A 61 2.56 13.86 -26.71
C ILE A 61 2.31 12.40 -27.11
N VAL A 62 1.54 12.18 -28.17
CA VAL A 62 1.33 10.85 -28.76
C VAL A 62 2.55 10.49 -29.61
N GLN A 63 3.46 9.68 -29.06
CA GLN A 63 4.55 9.06 -29.84
C GLN A 63 4.02 7.82 -30.56
N ILE A 64 3.88 7.92 -31.88
CA ILE A 64 3.59 6.77 -32.74
C ILE A 64 4.93 6.05 -32.98
N VAL A 65 5.15 4.96 -32.25
CA VAL A 65 6.29 4.06 -32.49
C VAL A 65 5.89 3.07 -33.57
N THR A 66 6.25 3.36 -34.81
CA THR A 66 6.09 2.41 -35.92
C THR A 66 7.20 1.36 -35.81
N ALA A 67 6.86 0.17 -35.31
CA ALA A 67 7.81 -0.94 -35.22
C ALA A 67 8.28 -1.34 -36.63
N THR A 68 9.60 -1.35 -36.83
CA THR A 68 10.23 -1.84 -38.05
C THR A 68 10.08 -3.36 -38.08
N VAL A 69 9.44 -3.88 -39.13
CA VAL A 69 9.18 -5.31 -39.31
C VAL A 69 10.50 -6.04 -39.57
N ASP A 70 10.85 -6.99 -38.70
CA ASP A 70 12.00 -7.89 -38.85
C ASP A 70 11.75 -8.85 -40.03
N PRO A 71 12.61 -8.86 -41.08
CA PRO A 71 12.44 -9.71 -42.25
C PRO A 71 12.65 -11.22 -41.99
N ASN A 72 13.03 -11.64 -40.78
CA ASN A 72 13.34 -13.04 -40.47
C ASN A 72 12.30 -13.75 -39.57
N MET A 73 11.16 -13.15 -39.24
CA MET A 73 10.09 -13.87 -38.55
C MET A 73 9.26 -14.74 -39.52
N PRO A 74 8.94 -16.00 -39.16
CA PRO A 74 8.06 -16.83 -39.95
C PRO A 74 6.65 -16.23 -40.01
N THR A 75 6.18 -15.98 -41.22
CA THR A 75 4.86 -15.43 -41.55
C THR A 75 3.73 -16.24 -40.91
N THR A 76 3.20 -15.77 -39.79
CA THR A 76 1.86 -16.16 -39.34
C THR A 76 0.85 -15.43 -40.21
N THR A 77 0.08 -16.18 -41.01
CA THR A 77 -1.02 -15.70 -41.84
C THR A 77 -1.94 -14.77 -41.05
N PRO A 78 -2.12 -13.50 -41.45
CA PRO A 78 -3.11 -12.65 -40.83
C PRO A 78 -4.50 -13.19 -41.16
N MET A 79 -5.28 -13.52 -40.13
CA MET A 79 -6.70 -13.80 -40.28
C MET A 79 -7.41 -12.46 -40.48
N VAL A 80 -7.78 -12.15 -41.72
CA VAL A 80 -8.60 -10.99 -42.05
C VAL A 80 -10.02 -11.28 -41.57
N ILE A 81 -10.41 -10.69 -40.44
CA ILE A 81 -11.82 -10.59 -40.06
C ILE A 81 -12.38 -9.38 -40.83
N THR A 82 -12.97 -9.67 -41.99
CA THR A 82 -13.79 -8.69 -42.73
C THR A 82 -15.04 -8.42 -41.89
N ALA A 83 -15.07 -7.28 -41.19
CA ALA A 83 -16.31 -6.73 -40.68
C ALA A 83 -17.14 -6.26 -41.89
N THR A 84 -18.15 -7.04 -42.25
CA THR A 84 -19.20 -6.62 -43.18
C THR A 84 -20.01 -5.52 -42.52
N SER A 85 -19.70 -4.26 -42.81
CA SER A 85 -20.62 -3.14 -42.58
C SER A 85 -21.55 -3.02 -43.79
N GLU A 86 -22.84 -3.21 -43.53
CA GLU A 86 -23.95 -2.95 -44.46
C GLU A 86 -24.03 -1.45 -44.80
N PRO A 87 -24.42 -1.05 -46.03
CA PRO A 87 -24.22 0.30 -46.51
C PRO A 87 -25.33 1.24 -46.01
N THR A 88 -24.96 2.47 -45.67
CA THR A 88 -25.89 3.59 -45.70
C THR A 88 -25.22 4.70 -46.50
N ASP A 89 -25.80 4.94 -47.68
CA ASP A 89 -25.53 6.08 -48.53
C ASP A 89 -25.69 7.38 -47.73
N GLU A 90 -24.70 8.28 -47.79
CA GLU A 90 -24.95 9.70 -48.03
C GLU A 90 -23.73 10.34 -48.69
N VAL A 91 -24.05 11.16 -49.69
CA VAL A 91 -23.20 11.88 -50.63
C VAL A 91 -22.73 13.19 -49.99
N SER A 92 -21.45 13.55 -50.12
CA SER A 92 -21.03 14.82 -50.78
C SER A 92 -19.54 15.14 -50.60
N ASP A 93 -18.93 15.42 -51.75
CA ASP A 93 -17.93 16.45 -52.05
C ASP A 93 -16.99 16.94 -50.93
N ALA A 94 -15.68 16.75 -51.14
CA ALA A 94 -14.75 17.86 -51.43
C ALA A 94 -13.26 17.46 -51.40
N VAL A 95 -12.59 17.82 -52.50
CA VAL A 95 -11.21 18.35 -52.58
C VAL A 95 -10.05 17.36 -52.48
N MET A 96 -9.48 17.10 -53.66
CA MET A 96 -8.14 16.56 -53.89
C MET A 96 -7.07 17.58 -53.46
N ILE A 97 -6.08 17.13 -52.67
CA ILE A 97 -4.73 17.71 -52.70
C ILE A 97 -3.73 16.56 -52.85
N GLN A 98 -3.11 16.56 -54.02
CA GLN A 98 -1.96 15.75 -54.42
C GLN A 98 -0.71 16.34 -53.78
N GLN A 99 0.08 15.54 -53.05
CA GLN A 99 1.44 15.91 -52.67
C GLN A 99 2.45 14.85 -53.11
N THR A 100 3.47 15.41 -53.75
CA THR A 100 4.62 14.88 -54.46
C THR A 100 5.58 14.08 -53.56
N PRO A 101 6.23 13.01 -54.07
CA PRO A 101 7.35 12.37 -53.37
C PRO A 101 8.59 13.27 -53.46
N THR A 102 9.16 13.65 -52.32
CA THR A 102 10.45 14.35 -52.27
C THR A 102 11.58 13.33 -52.14
N GLU A 103 12.54 13.51 -53.03
CA GLU A 103 13.74 12.75 -53.30
C GLU A 103 14.91 13.18 -52.39
N VAL A 104 15.65 12.18 -51.90
CA VAL A 104 17.08 12.13 -51.51
C VAL A 104 17.65 13.14 -50.51
N ALA A 105 18.17 12.61 -49.39
CA ALA A 105 19.45 13.04 -48.82
C ALA A 105 20.15 11.85 -48.17
N ALA A 106 21.29 11.44 -48.74
CA ALA A 106 22.21 10.47 -48.16
C ALA A 106 23.11 11.17 -47.13
N GLU A 107 23.31 10.54 -45.97
CA GLU A 107 24.29 10.96 -44.97
C GLU A 107 25.20 9.79 -44.54
N PRO A 108 26.40 10.09 -44.03
CA PRO A 108 27.59 9.28 -44.24
C PRO A 108 27.74 8.10 -43.27
N THR A 109 28.34 7.04 -43.80
CA THR A 109 28.78 5.86 -43.07
C THR A 109 29.92 6.23 -42.10
N VAL A 110 29.66 6.20 -40.80
CA VAL A 110 30.70 6.23 -39.76
C VAL A 110 31.05 4.79 -39.38
N SER A 111 32.31 4.43 -39.59
CA SER A 111 32.89 3.13 -39.27
C SER A 111 33.18 3.06 -37.76
N THR A 112 32.48 2.18 -37.04
CA THR A 112 32.84 1.80 -35.67
C THR A 112 33.81 0.63 -35.70
N PRO A 113 34.94 0.66 -34.99
CA PRO A 113 35.90 -0.43 -34.99
C PRO A 113 35.40 -1.65 -34.19
N GLU A 114 35.74 -2.81 -34.75
CA GLU A 114 35.58 -4.17 -34.29
C GLU A 114 36.20 -4.41 -32.89
N PRO A 115 35.48 -5.02 -31.93
CA PRO A 115 36.09 -5.47 -30.69
C PRO A 115 36.84 -6.79 -30.91
N THR A 116 38.12 -6.74 -30.58
CA THR A 116 39.08 -7.84 -30.52
C THR A 116 38.56 -9.06 -29.76
N GLN A 117 38.52 -10.22 -30.45
CA GLN A 117 38.36 -11.54 -29.83
C GLN A 117 39.56 -11.87 -28.93
N ALA A 118 39.30 -12.01 -27.63
CA ALA A 118 40.15 -12.79 -26.75
C ALA A 118 39.58 -14.22 -26.71
N GLY A 119 40.34 -15.17 -27.25
CA GLY A 119 40.03 -16.59 -27.16
C GLY A 119 40.08 -17.07 -25.72
N VAL A 120 39.01 -17.74 -25.28
CA VAL A 120 39.02 -18.57 -24.08
C VAL A 120 38.63 -19.98 -24.49
N ASP A 121 39.45 -20.90 -24.01
CA ASP A 121 39.57 -22.31 -24.32
C ASP A 121 38.25 -23.08 -24.09
N THR A 122 37.77 -23.74 -25.15
CA THR A 122 36.62 -24.64 -25.10
C THR A 122 37.14 -26.08 -25.03
N SER A 123 37.29 -26.62 -23.83
CA SER A 123 37.24 -28.06 -23.57
C SER A 123 37.27 -28.36 -22.07
N ALA A 124 36.09 -28.60 -21.50
CA ALA A 124 35.77 -29.82 -20.75
C ALA A 124 34.60 -29.60 -19.76
N LEU A 125 33.72 -30.62 -19.71
CA LEU A 125 32.80 -31.01 -18.63
C LEU A 125 31.34 -30.51 -18.71
N THR A 126 30.51 -31.37 -19.33
CA THR A 126 29.28 -32.00 -18.80
C THR A 126 28.29 -31.16 -17.96
N PRO A 127 26.98 -31.17 -18.27
CA PRO A 127 25.98 -30.44 -17.48
C PRO A 127 25.83 -31.04 -16.08
N GLN A 128 26.36 -30.35 -15.06
CA GLN A 128 26.00 -30.65 -13.67
C GLN A 128 24.73 -29.88 -13.30
N ASN A 129 23.66 -30.65 -13.19
CA ASN A 129 22.46 -30.29 -12.45
C ASN A 129 22.81 -30.22 -10.95
N VAL A 130 23.34 -29.09 -10.49
CA VAL A 130 23.53 -28.80 -9.06
C VAL A 130 22.40 -27.90 -8.60
N ILE A 131 21.42 -28.53 -7.95
CA ILE A 131 20.44 -27.87 -7.10
C ILE A 131 21.23 -27.07 -6.05
N PRO A 132 21.01 -25.76 -5.88
CA PRO A 132 21.48 -25.08 -4.69
C PRO A 132 20.69 -25.64 -3.50
N THR A 133 21.27 -26.61 -2.79
CA THR A 133 20.81 -26.99 -1.46
C THR A 133 21.19 -25.83 -0.54
N VAL A 134 20.25 -24.91 -0.34
CA VAL A 134 20.33 -23.97 0.78
C VAL A 134 20.32 -24.85 2.04
N PRO A 135 21.31 -24.74 2.93
CA PRO A 135 21.17 -25.35 4.24
C PRO A 135 19.94 -24.72 4.88
N VAL A 136 18.86 -25.48 4.98
CA VAL A 136 17.82 -25.21 5.98
C VAL A 136 18.58 -25.22 7.29
N ASP A 137 18.71 -24.04 7.87
CA ASP A 137 19.27 -23.88 9.19
C ASP A 137 18.27 -24.48 10.19
N THR A 138 18.32 -25.80 10.33
CA THR A 138 17.67 -26.55 11.41
C THR A 138 18.48 -26.36 12.70
N THR A 139 18.92 -25.14 13.02
CA THR A 139 19.17 -24.80 14.42
C THR A 139 17.84 -24.89 15.14
N GLY A 140 17.67 -25.93 15.95
CA GLY A 140 16.51 -26.18 16.80
C GLY A 140 16.33 -25.15 17.92
N THR A 141 16.42 -23.86 17.59
CA THR A 141 15.90 -22.78 18.41
C THR A 141 14.38 -22.90 18.35
N THR A 142 13.79 -23.65 19.28
CA THR A 142 12.35 -23.60 19.49
C THR A 142 11.97 -22.15 19.76
N VAL A 143 11.37 -21.47 18.78
CA VAL A 143 10.85 -20.13 18.98
C VAL A 143 9.70 -20.25 19.97
N VAL A 144 9.94 -19.77 21.19
CA VAL A 144 8.94 -19.82 22.25
C VAL A 144 7.96 -18.68 22.01
N VAL A 145 6.79 -19.02 21.47
CA VAL A 145 5.68 -18.07 21.35
C VAL A 145 5.22 -17.67 22.75
N PRO A 146 5.13 -16.37 23.08
CA PRO A 146 4.62 -15.92 24.36
C PRO A 146 3.23 -16.53 24.65
N PRO A 147 2.97 -17.02 25.87
CA PRO A 147 1.66 -17.60 26.21
C PRO A 147 0.48 -16.66 25.96
N GLU A 148 0.73 -15.35 26.07
CA GLU A 148 -0.24 -14.29 25.79
C GLU A 148 -0.66 -14.27 24.32
N LEU A 149 0.19 -14.71 23.38
CA LEU A 149 -0.10 -14.72 21.96
C LEU A 149 -0.51 -16.10 21.46
N ALA A 150 -0.01 -17.17 22.09
CA ALA A 150 -0.14 -18.55 21.62
C ALA A 150 -1.59 -19.02 21.40
N ASN A 151 -2.55 -18.50 22.17
CA ASN A 151 -3.95 -18.92 22.10
C ASN A 151 -4.76 -18.28 20.96
N ASN A 152 -4.18 -17.32 20.24
CA ASN A 152 -4.89 -16.57 19.20
C ASN A 152 -4.06 -16.41 17.93
N VAL A 153 -3.17 -17.35 17.63
CA VAL A 153 -2.46 -17.35 16.34
C VAL A 153 -3.28 -18.07 15.28
N THR A 154 -3.24 -17.58 14.03
CA THR A 154 -3.92 -18.26 12.93
C THR A 154 -3.26 -19.60 12.67
N ARG A 155 -4.06 -20.59 12.27
CA ARG A 155 -3.54 -21.90 11.84
C ARG A 155 -2.62 -21.73 10.63
N LEU A 156 -1.47 -22.37 10.67
CA LEU A 156 -0.60 -22.55 9.51
C LEU A 156 -1.06 -23.75 8.66
N ILE A 157 -1.07 -23.55 7.35
CA ILE A 157 -1.30 -24.59 6.35
C ILE A 157 0.02 -24.83 5.62
N SER A 158 0.43 -26.09 5.54
CA SER A 158 1.58 -26.48 4.73
C SER A 158 1.21 -26.46 3.26
N ILE A 159 2.01 -25.75 2.47
CA ILE A 159 1.89 -25.67 1.02
C ILE A 159 3.06 -26.46 0.45
N PRO A 160 2.80 -27.55 -0.30
CA PRO A 160 3.87 -28.31 -0.93
C PRO A 160 4.58 -27.41 -1.93
N GLY A 161 5.90 -27.47 -1.92
CA GLY A 161 6.75 -26.82 -2.88
C GLY A 161 6.55 -27.42 -4.26
N GLY A 162 7.08 -26.73 -5.26
CA GLY A 162 6.89 -27.09 -6.65
C GLY A 162 7.21 -25.95 -7.59
N THR A 163 7.03 -26.24 -8.85
CA THR A 163 7.22 -25.28 -9.94
C THR A 163 5.86 -24.71 -10.34
N TYR A 164 5.73 -23.39 -10.43
CA TYR A 164 4.52 -22.71 -10.88
C TYR A 164 4.85 -21.54 -11.79
N ARG A 165 3.89 -21.11 -12.60
CA ARG A 165 4.01 -19.90 -13.41
C ARG A 165 3.54 -18.69 -12.60
N MET A 166 4.45 -17.76 -12.34
CA MET A 166 4.17 -16.48 -11.70
C MET A 166 4.08 -15.37 -12.75
N GLY A 167 3.23 -14.38 -12.51
CA GLY A 167 2.95 -13.29 -13.45
C GLY A 167 1.68 -13.54 -14.26
N THR A 168 1.37 -12.63 -15.17
CA THR A 168 0.15 -12.62 -15.99
C THR A 168 0.49 -12.54 -17.48
N THR A 169 -0.51 -12.74 -18.32
CA THR A 169 -0.43 -12.56 -19.78
C THR A 169 -1.04 -11.22 -20.20
N VAL A 170 -0.65 -10.73 -21.37
CA VAL A 170 -1.25 -9.52 -21.96
C VAL A 170 -2.77 -9.66 -22.15
N SER A 171 -3.26 -10.87 -22.47
CA SER A 171 -4.69 -11.12 -22.60
C SER A 171 -5.43 -10.98 -21.26
N GLU A 172 -4.87 -11.51 -20.18
CA GLU A 172 -5.44 -11.37 -18.84
C GLU A 172 -5.46 -9.89 -18.39
N ILE A 173 -4.44 -9.11 -18.75
CA ILE A 173 -4.43 -7.66 -18.50
C ILE A 173 -5.55 -6.96 -19.28
N GLN A 174 -5.77 -7.31 -20.55
CA GLN A 174 -6.87 -6.77 -21.36
C GLN A 174 -8.24 -7.09 -20.76
N ASP A 175 -8.41 -8.32 -20.27
CA ASP A 175 -9.64 -8.74 -19.58
C ASP A 175 -9.83 -7.96 -18.27
N ALA A 176 -8.76 -7.77 -17.49
CA ALA A 176 -8.79 -6.98 -16.25
C ALA A 176 -9.13 -5.50 -16.51
N VAL A 177 -8.54 -4.89 -17.53
CA VAL A 177 -8.87 -3.51 -17.95
C VAL A 177 -10.33 -3.42 -18.40
N THR A 178 -10.80 -4.38 -19.19
CA THR A 178 -12.21 -4.42 -19.61
C THR A 178 -13.14 -4.50 -18.41
N GLN A 179 -12.84 -5.35 -17.42
CA GLN A 179 -13.62 -5.42 -16.18
C GLN A 179 -13.59 -4.11 -15.40
N CYS A 180 -12.42 -3.48 -15.25
CA CYS A 180 -12.30 -2.19 -14.57
C CYS A 180 -13.15 -1.10 -15.25
N LEU A 181 -13.11 -1.00 -16.58
CA LEU A 181 -13.87 0.02 -17.32
C LEU A 181 -15.39 -0.26 -17.29
N THR A 182 -15.80 -1.52 -17.43
CA THR A 182 -17.21 -1.88 -17.66
C THR A 182 -17.98 -2.23 -16.39
N ARG A 183 -17.36 -2.95 -15.44
CA ARG A 183 -17.97 -3.37 -14.18
C ARG A 183 -17.78 -2.31 -13.10
N ASP A 184 -16.57 -1.79 -12.98
CA ASP A 184 -16.17 -0.95 -11.85
C ASP A 184 -16.22 0.55 -12.16
N GLY A 185 -16.39 0.94 -13.42
CA GLY A 185 -16.42 2.34 -13.86
C GLY A 185 -15.09 3.08 -13.60
N GLY A 186 -13.99 2.34 -13.51
CA GLY A 186 -12.65 2.90 -13.33
C GLY A 186 -12.07 3.48 -14.62
N ASN A 187 -10.84 3.98 -14.54
CA ASN A 187 -10.08 4.50 -15.67
C ASN A 187 -8.75 3.74 -15.81
N CYS A 188 -8.84 2.42 -15.96
CA CYS A 188 -7.67 1.55 -16.07
C CYS A 188 -7.11 1.53 -17.51
N LEU A 189 -5.80 1.51 -17.62
CA LEU A 189 -5.05 1.37 -18.87
C LEU A 189 -4.28 0.04 -18.86
N ILE A 190 -3.96 -0.48 -20.04
CA ILE A 190 -3.13 -1.70 -20.16
C ILE A 190 -1.76 -1.50 -19.50
N ALA A 191 -1.23 -0.27 -19.56
CA ALA A 191 0.03 0.11 -18.94
C ALA A 191 0.05 -0.12 -17.41
N ASP A 192 -1.11 -0.12 -16.76
CA ASP A 192 -1.22 -0.34 -15.31
C ASP A 192 -0.89 -1.78 -14.91
N GLY A 193 -0.86 -2.73 -15.85
CA GLY A 193 -0.52 -4.13 -15.61
C GLY A 193 0.83 -4.58 -16.21
N GLU A 194 1.60 -3.67 -16.81
CA GLU A 194 2.84 -4.03 -17.51
C GLU A 194 3.88 -4.69 -16.59
N ASP A 195 3.89 -4.32 -15.30
CA ASP A 195 4.79 -4.84 -14.26
C ASP A 195 4.53 -6.31 -13.88
N SER A 196 3.40 -6.86 -14.32
CA SER A 196 2.97 -8.21 -14.01
C SER A 196 3.35 -9.22 -15.10
N THR A 197 4.01 -8.76 -16.17
CA THR A 197 4.49 -9.60 -17.29
C THR A 197 6.03 -9.63 -17.34
N PRO A 198 6.65 -10.66 -17.95
CA PRO A 198 6.06 -11.87 -18.52
C PRO A 198 5.72 -12.91 -17.44
N GLN A 199 4.96 -13.94 -17.82
CA GLN A 199 4.89 -15.15 -17.00
C GLN A 199 6.26 -15.82 -16.94
N VAL A 200 6.73 -16.11 -15.73
CA VAL A 200 7.99 -16.78 -15.46
C VAL A 200 7.77 -18.04 -14.64
N GLU A 201 8.58 -19.06 -14.89
CA GLU A 201 8.58 -20.28 -14.09
C GLU A 201 9.34 -20.05 -12.78
N VAL A 202 8.68 -20.30 -11.65
CA VAL A 202 9.21 -20.11 -10.30
C VAL A 202 9.17 -21.44 -9.57
N GLN A 203 10.32 -21.82 -8.99
CA GLN A 203 10.43 -22.95 -8.08
C GLN A 203 10.41 -22.44 -6.64
N ILE A 204 9.50 -22.97 -5.83
CA ILE A 204 9.44 -22.72 -4.39
C ILE A 204 9.63 -24.02 -3.62
N SER A 205 10.26 -23.94 -2.45
CA SER A 205 10.32 -25.05 -1.50
C SER A 205 9.00 -25.16 -0.73
N ASP A 206 8.80 -26.28 -0.04
CA ASP A 206 7.72 -26.43 0.92
C ASP A 206 7.76 -25.28 1.93
N PHE A 207 6.61 -24.69 2.21
CA PHE A 207 6.49 -23.62 3.18
C PHE A 207 5.14 -23.68 3.90
N GLN A 208 4.98 -22.84 4.91
CA GLN A 208 3.73 -22.71 5.64
C GLN A 208 3.19 -21.29 5.49
N MET A 209 1.86 -21.17 5.39
CA MET A 209 1.19 -19.88 5.30
C MET A 209 0.00 -19.86 6.26
N GLU A 210 -0.34 -18.68 6.79
CA GLU A 210 -1.60 -18.52 7.53
C GLU A 210 -2.80 -18.85 6.65
N GLN A 211 -3.76 -19.57 7.23
CA GLN A 211 -5.00 -19.89 6.52
C GLN A 211 -5.85 -18.66 6.21
N THR A 212 -5.75 -17.61 7.02
CA THR A 212 -6.52 -16.37 6.92
C THR A 212 -5.61 -15.18 7.21
N GLU A 213 -6.04 -13.99 6.80
CA GLU A 213 -5.37 -12.74 7.21
C GLU A 213 -5.41 -12.57 8.74
N VAL A 214 -4.42 -11.83 9.25
CA VAL A 214 -4.35 -11.45 10.67
C VAL A 214 -5.54 -10.57 11.01
N THR A 215 -6.23 -10.86 12.11
CA THR A 215 -7.43 -10.12 12.52
C THR A 215 -7.11 -8.96 13.46
N PHE A 216 -8.06 -8.02 13.60
CA PHE A 216 -7.97 -6.96 14.60
C PHE A 216 -7.77 -7.52 16.02
N GLY A 217 -8.45 -8.61 16.38
CA GLY A 217 -8.33 -9.22 17.70
C GLY A 217 -6.92 -9.75 17.97
N GLN A 218 -6.32 -10.41 16.98
CA GLN A 218 -4.95 -10.91 17.06
C GLN A 218 -3.94 -9.78 17.18
N TYR A 219 -4.10 -8.74 16.36
CA TYR A 219 -3.17 -7.62 16.35
C TYR A 219 -3.28 -6.76 17.62
N VAL A 220 -4.49 -6.53 18.15
CA VAL A 220 -4.70 -5.85 19.45
C VAL A 220 -4.01 -6.61 20.58
N GLN A 221 -4.08 -7.94 20.58
CA GLN A 221 -3.39 -8.76 21.57
C GLN A 221 -1.87 -8.63 21.48
N PHE A 222 -1.32 -8.59 20.26
CA PHE A 222 0.09 -8.28 20.02
C PHE A 222 0.49 -6.90 20.54
N LEU A 223 -0.29 -5.86 20.26
CA LEU A 223 0.02 -4.51 20.76
C LEU A 223 -0.02 -4.44 22.30
N ASN A 224 -0.98 -5.14 22.92
CA ASN A 224 -1.06 -5.24 24.37
C ASN A 224 0.11 -6.04 24.95
N TYR A 225 0.60 -7.08 24.26
CA TYR A 225 1.82 -7.80 24.62
C TYR A 225 3.07 -6.90 24.51
N LEU A 226 3.27 -6.18 23.40
CA LEU A 226 4.38 -5.22 23.26
C LEU A 226 4.41 -4.24 24.44
N ARG A 227 3.23 -3.77 24.84
CA ARG A 227 3.11 -2.81 25.92
C ARG A 227 3.35 -3.40 27.30
N SER A 228 2.70 -4.50 27.63
CA SER A 228 2.81 -5.10 28.95
C SER A 228 4.15 -5.78 29.19
N SER A 229 4.72 -6.41 28.15
CA SER A 229 5.89 -7.28 28.26
C SER A 229 7.18 -6.62 27.80
N GLN A 230 7.12 -5.69 26.84
CA GLN A 230 8.30 -5.01 26.31
C GLN A 230 8.36 -3.51 26.67
N GLY A 231 7.31 -2.97 27.28
CA GLY A 231 7.23 -1.53 27.60
C GLY A 231 7.18 -0.63 26.36
N GLN A 232 6.87 -1.20 25.19
CA GLN A 232 6.81 -0.49 23.92
C GLN A 232 5.36 -0.17 23.53
N ASN A 233 5.15 0.70 22.56
CA ASN A 233 3.82 1.05 22.06
C ASN A 233 3.79 0.97 20.53
N HIS A 234 2.60 1.16 19.95
CA HIS A 234 2.43 1.12 18.50
C HIS A 234 3.23 2.17 17.71
N LEU A 235 3.78 3.22 18.33
CA LEU A 235 4.56 4.25 17.62
C LEU A 235 6.03 3.85 17.43
N THR A 236 6.57 3.02 18.32
CA THR A 236 8.01 2.70 18.33
C THR A 236 8.32 1.21 18.52
N GLY A 237 7.32 0.38 18.80
CA GLY A 237 7.50 -1.04 19.16
C GLY A 237 7.88 -1.96 18.01
N CYS A 238 7.85 -1.47 16.77
CA CYS A 238 8.13 -2.26 15.59
C CYS A 238 9.47 -1.85 14.98
N GLY A 239 10.54 -2.09 15.74
CA GLY A 239 11.92 -1.74 15.34
C GLY A 239 12.19 -0.24 15.34
N GLY A 240 11.51 0.53 16.21
CA GLY A 240 11.58 1.99 16.22
C GLY A 240 10.62 2.68 15.25
N PHE A 241 9.88 1.91 14.44
CA PHE A 241 8.86 2.40 13.53
C PHE A 241 7.45 2.19 14.09
N ILE A 242 6.50 2.92 13.50
CA ILE A 242 5.07 2.74 13.78
C ILE A 242 4.64 1.32 13.37
N CYS A 243 3.91 0.63 14.24
CA CYS A 243 3.31 -0.67 14.01
C CYS A 243 1.99 -0.56 13.24
N ILE A 244 1.13 0.38 13.64
CA ILE A 244 -0.22 0.60 13.10
C ILE A 244 -0.65 2.03 13.41
N GLN A 245 -1.51 2.61 12.58
CA GLN A 245 -2.22 3.85 12.92
C GLN A 245 -3.48 3.53 13.73
N THR A 246 -3.54 4.00 14.98
CA THR A 246 -4.73 3.89 15.83
C THR A 246 -5.67 5.07 15.59
N LEU A 247 -6.78 5.13 16.32
CA LEU A 247 -7.67 6.30 16.31
C LEU A 247 -7.00 7.60 16.76
N ASN A 248 -5.85 7.52 17.44
CA ASN A 248 -5.09 8.70 17.84
C ASN A 248 -4.35 9.34 16.64
N GLU A 249 -3.95 8.54 15.65
CA GLU A 249 -3.23 9.02 14.45
C GLU A 249 -4.14 9.13 13.23
N ARG A 250 -5.18 8.29 13.15
CA ARG A 250 -6.09 8.20 12.02
C ARG A 250 -7.53 8.20 12.52
N PRO A 251 -8.33 9.25 12.30
CA PRO A 251 -9.71 9.28 12.76
C PRO A 251 -10.57 8.23 12.04
N SER A 252 -11.72 7.90 12.64
CA SER A 252 -12.57 6.78 12.18
C SER A 252 -13.19 7.00 10.79
N ASP A 253 -13.48 8.24 10.43
CA ASP A 253 -13.94 8.65 9.09
C ASP A 253 -12.88 8.41 8.01
N SER A 254 -11.61 8.48 8.40
CA SER A 254 -10.48 8.10 7.57
C SER A 254 -10.18 6.60 7.66
N GLY A 255 -10.87 5.82 8.50
CA GLY A 255 -10.63 4.39 8.67
C GLY A 255 -9.57 4.07 9.72
N GLY A 256 -9.51 4.79 10.84
CA GLY A 256 -8.90 4.24 12.05
C GLY A 256 -9.90 3.35 12.82
N VAL A 257 -9.38 2.34 13.51
CA VAL A 257 -10.23 1.35 14.22
C VAL A 257 -9.79 1.14 15.66
N ILE A 258 -8.51 0.88 15.88
CA ILE A 258 -8.00 0.52 17.21
C ILE A 258 -8.01 1.76 18.09
N ILE A 259 -8.61 1.66 19.27
CA ILE A 259 -8.55 2.66 20.33
C ILE A 259 -7.28 2.42 21.15
N PHE A 260 -6.54 3.47 21.44
CA PHE A 260 -5.46 3.45 22.42
C PHE A 260 -5.73 4.48 23.52
N ASP A 261 -6.07 4.01 24.72
CA ASP A 261 -6.43 4.86 25.88
C ASP A 261 -5.20 5.40 26.65
N GLY A 262 -4.00 5.19 26.12
CA GLY A 262 -2.73 5.50 26.76
C GLY A 262 -2.15 4.35 27.59
N ALA A 263 -2.91 3.26 27.82
CA ALA A 263 -2.54 2.09 28.60
C ALA A 263 -2.81 0.75 27.89
N ASN A 264 -3.88 0.63 27.13
CA ASN A 264 -4.33 -0.60 26.48
C ASN A 264 -4.84 -0.29 25.07
N TYR A 265 -4.81 -1.33 24.23
CA TYR A 265 -5.38 -1.34 22.91
C TYR A 265 -6.70 -2.11 22.92
N GLU A 266 -7.70 -1.59 22.21
CA GLU A 266 -8.99 -2.23 22.02
C GLU A 266 -9.49 -2.01 20.59
N ALA A 267 -10.20 -2.99 20.05
CA ALA A 267 -10.99 -2.84 18.82
C ALA A 267 -12.46 -3.18 19.12
N PRO A 268 -13.43 -2.55 18.43
CA PRO A 268 -14.83 -2.89 18.58
C PRO A 268 -15.07 -4.39 18.35
N THR A 269 -15.82 -5.04 19.26
CA THR A 269 -16.08 -6.49 19.22
C THR A 269 -16.78 -6.98 17.95
N THR A 270 -17.47 -6.08 17.25
CA THR A 270 -18.12 -6.37 15.97
C THR A 270 -17.14 -6.61 14.83
N ILE A 271 -15.88 -6.18 14.96
CA ILE A 271 -14.87 -6.26 13.90
C ILE A 271 -13.59 -7.01 14.31
N THR A 272 -13.51 -7.55 15.52
CA THR A 272 -12.30 -8.25 16.01
C THR A 272 -11.89 -9.44 15.15
N ASN A 273 -12.82 -10.04 14.41
CA ASN A 273 -12.55 -11.19 13.53
C ASN A 273 -12.34 -10.80 12.06
N PHE A 274 -12.27 -9.50 11.75
CA PHE A 274 -11.98 -9.00 10.40
C PHE A 274 -10.48 -8.76 10.23
N PRO A 275 -9.97 -8.80 8.98
CA PRO A 275 -8.59 -8.49 8.67
C PRO A 275 -8.18 -7.12 9.22
N VAL A 276 -7.04 -7.09 9.92
CA VAL A 276 -6.46 -5.85 10.41
C VAL A 276 -5.92 -5.05 9.21
N TYR A 277 -6.15 -3.74 9.23
CA TYR A 277 -5.60 -2.82 8.24
C TYR A 277 -4.94 -1.62 8.93
N ALA A 278 -4.35 -0.72 8.12
CA ALA A 278 -3.50 0.38 8.59
C ALA A 278 -2.24 -0.06 9.37
N VAL A 279 -1.90 -1.35 9.26
CA VAL A 279 -0.65 -1.94 9.75
C VAL A 279 0.49 -1.55 8.80
N SER A 280 1.62 -1.11 9.36
CA SER A 280 2.81 -0.87 8.56
C SER A 280 3.52 -2.19 8.23
N TRP A 281 4.41 -2.17 7.24
CA TRP A 281 5.23 -3.35 6.94
C TRP A 281 6.10 -3.78 8.14
N TYR A 282 6.59 -2.81 8.94
CA TYR A 282 7.32 -3.07 10.18
C TYR A 282 6.42 -3.70 11.25
N GLY A 283 5.17 -3.26 11.32
CA GLY A 283 4.14 -3.83 12.20
C GLY A 283 3.84 -5.28 11.89
N ALA A 284 3.61 -5.59 10.61
CA ALA A 284 3.37 -6.94 10.13
C ALA A 284 4.56 -7.86 10.45
N LYS A 285 5.79 -7.39 10.16
CA LYS A 285 7.01 -8.13 10.48
C LYS A 285 7.14 -8.40 11.99
N ALA A 286 7.00 -7.37 12.83
CA ALA A 286 7.15 -7.52 14.28
C ALA A 286 6.08 -8.44 14.87
N TYR A 287 4.86 -8.44 14.33
CA TYR A 287 3.83 -9.40 14.68
C TYR A 287 4.25 -10.84 14.36
N CYS A 288 4.72 -11.10 13.12
CA CYS A 288 5.19 -12.42 12.70
C CYS A 288 6.32 -12.94 13.62
N GLU A 289 7.32 -12.11 13.88
CA GLU A 289 8.44 -12.47 14.75
C GLU A 289 7.97 -12.78 16.18
N ALA A 290 7.03 -12.00 16.72
CA ALA A 290 6.50 -12.22 18.07
C ALA A 290 5.75 -13.55 18.22
N ILE A 291 5.17 -14.08 17.14
CA ILE A 291 4.49 -15.38 17.11
C ILE A 291 5.34 -16.50 16.52
N GLY A 292 6.63 -16.23 16.31
CA GLY A 292 7.63 -17.20 15.86
C GLY A 292 7.52 -17.60 14.40
N ARG A 293 7.38 -16.61 13.51
CA ARG A 293 7.33 -16.76 12.06
C ARG A 293 8.28 -15.83 11.35
#